data_AF-A0A8T3ZRH1-F1
#
_entry.id   AF-A0A8T3ZRH1-F1
#
_cell.length_a   1.000
_cell.length_b   1.000
_cell.length_c   1.000
_cell.angle_alpha   90.00
_cell.angle_beta   90.00
_cell.angle_gamma   90.00
#
_symmetry.space_group_name_H-M   'P 1'
#
loop_
_entity.id
_entity.type
_entity.pdbx_description
1 polymer ?
#
loop_
_entity_poly.entity_id
_entity_poly.type
_entity_poly.pdbx_seq_one_letter_code
_entity_poly.pdbx_strand_id
1 'polypeptide(L)' 'MSTKQTQIKIKSPNKSQIKSKILHLLEEGSDKNKIYATIQNDFDVSKSEVRLACKEVKIDLMLKLKVLQSGVLEM' A
#
# COMPACT_ATOMS: atom_id res chain seq x y z
N MET A 1 -29.82 22.76 -23.73
CA MET A 1 -28.95 22.50 -22.57
C MET A 1 -28.56 21.03 -22.59
N SER A 2 -27.27 20.70 -22.71
CA SER A 2 -26.79 19.32 -22.75
C SER A 2 -25.68 19.17 -21.71
N THR A 3 -26.03 18.75 -20.51
CA THR A 3 -25.06 18.41 -19.47
C THR A 3 -24.43 17.07 -19.82
N LYS A 4 -23.23 17.11 -20.40
CA LYS A 4 -22.37 15.93 -20.53
C LYS A 4 -22.04 15.46 -19.11
N GLN A 5 -22.73 14.44 -18.63
CA GLN A 5 -22.30 13.67 -17.47
C GLN A 5 -20.98 13.01 -17.83
N THR A 6 -19.88 13.65 -17.45
CA THR A 6 -18.56 13.03 -17.41
C THR A 6 -18.66 11.90 -16.39
N GLN A 7 -18.79 10.66 -16.87
CA GLN A 7 -18.58 9.47 -16.06
C GLN A 7 -17.15 9.56 -15.51
N ILE A 8 -17.02 9.98 -14.25
CA ILE A 8 -15.76 9.91 -13.53
C ILE A 8 -15.51 8.41 -13.37
N LYS A 9 -14.65 7.84 -14.23
CA LYS A 9 -14.02 6.55 -13.98
C LYS A 9 -13.33 6.68 -12.63
N ILE A 10 -13.98 6.18 -11.57
CA ILE A 10 -13.35 5.99 -10.26
C ILE A 10 -12.21 5.02 -10.55
N LYS A 11 -10.99 5.56 -10.70
CA LYS A 11 -9.81 4.75 -10.91
C LYS A 11 -9.74 3.84 -9.69
N SER A 12 -9.94 2.55 -9.91
CA SER A 12 -9.65 1.50 -8.93
C SER A 12 -8.36 1.87 -8.20
N PRO A 13 -8.33 1.82 -6.87
CA PRO A 13 -7.20 2.33 -6.12
C PRO A 13 -5.91 1.70 -6.62
N ASN A 14 -4.96 2.56 -6.97
CA ASN A 14 -3.72 2.09 -7.55
C ASN A 14 -2.98 1.28 -6.48
N LYS A 15 -2.51 0.06 -6.80
CA LYS A 15 -1.69 -0.77 -5.90
C LYS A 15 -0.56 0.03 -5.24
N SER A 16 0.00 1.00 -5.96
CA SER A 16 1.01 1.93 -5.42
C SER A 16 0.51 2.76 -4.23
N GLN A 17 -0.75 3.23 -4.27
CA GLN A 17 -1.34 4.02 -3.18
C GLN A 17 -1.57 3.17 -1.94
N ILE A 18 -2.05 1.93 -2.13
CA ILE A 18 -2.23 0.96 -1.04
C ILE A 18 -0.88 0.68 -0.36
N LYS A 19 0.17 0.41 -1.13
CA LYS A 19 1.53 0.19 -0.59
C LYS A 19 2.05 1.41 0.17
N SER A 20 1.88 2.61 -0.38
CA SER A 20 2.30 3.85 0.27
C SER A 20 1.58 4.08 1.60
N LYS A 21 0.27 3.80 1.66
CA LYS A 21 -0.50 3.93 2.91
C LYS A 21 -0.08 2.89 3.95
N ILE A 22 0.18 1.65 3.53
CA ILE A 22 0.72 0.61 4.42
C ILE A 22 2.05 1.04 5.03
N LEU A 23 2.97 1.59 4.22
CA LEU A 23 4.26 2.11 4.71
C LEU A 23 4.06 3.21 5.76
N HIS A 24 3.20 4.20 5.47
CA HIS A 24 2.90 5.28 6.42
C HIS A 24 2.34 4.75 7.75
N LEU A 25 1.43 3.77 7.70
CA LEU A 25 0.87 3.17 8.92
C LEU A 25 1.93 2.38 9.72
N LEU A 26 2.89 1.75 9.04
CA LEU A 26 4.03 1.10 9.70
C LEU A 26 4.96 2.11 10.37
N GLU A 27 5.21 3.26 9.74
CA GLU A 27 6.01 4.36 10.31
C GLU A 27 5.34 4.97 11.56
N GLU A 28 4.01 5.04 11.58
CA GLU A 28 3.22 5.42 12.77
C GLU A 28 3.25 4.36 13.90
N GLY A 29 3.84 3.18 13.66
CA GLY A 29 3.84 2.07 14.61
C GLY A 29 2.49 1.39 14.75
N SER A 30 1.60 1.48 13.76
CA SER A 30 0.31 0.82 13.80
C SER A 30 0.47 -0.70 13.80
N ASP A 31 -0.38 -1.39 14.57
CA ASP A 31 -0.41 -2.84 14.57
C ASP A 31 -1.02 -3.42 13.28
N LYS A 32 -0.82 -4.72 13.08
CA LYS A 32 -1.31 -5.46 11.91
C LYS A 32 -2.82 -5.37 11.72
N ASN A 33 -3.61 -5.48 12.79
CA ASN A 33 -5.07 -5.49 12.68
C ASN A 33 -5.59 -4.11 12.29
N LYS A 34 -5.00 -3.05 12.86
CA LYS A 34 -5.29 -1.67 12.51
C LYS A 34 -4.94 -1.38 11.05
N ILE A 35 -3.76 -1.80 10.59
CA ILE A 35 -3.37 -1.68 9.17
C ILE A 35 -4.41 -2.34 8.27
N TYR A 36 -4.86 -3.55 8.62
CA TYR A 36 -5.79 -4.29 7.79
C TYR A 36 -7.15 -3.58 7.72
N ALA A 37 -7.68 -3.16 8.87
CA ALA A 37 -8.95 -2.46 8.93
C ALA A 37 -8.91 -1.14 8.15
N THR A 38 -7.87 -0.33 8.36
CA THR A 38 -7.71 0.97 7.68
C THR A 38 -7.61 0.80 6.17
N ILE A 39 -6.79 -0.13 5.67
CA ILE A 39 -6.65 -0.32 4.21
C ILE A 39 -7.94 -0.86 3.59
N GLN A 40 -8.64 -1.78 4.26
CA GLN A 40 -9.92 -2.27 3.76
C GLN A 40 -10.95 -1.15 3.65
N ASN A 41 -11.02 -0.27 4.66
CA ASN A 41 -11.97 0.84 4.68
C ASN A 41 -11.61 1.96 3.69
N ASP A 42 -10.33 2.33 3.61
CA ASP A 42 -9.87 3.45 2.76
C ASP A 42 -9.96 3.13 1.26
N PHE A 43 -9.81 1.85 0.90
CA PHE A 43 -9.66 1.43 -0.50
C PHE A 43 -10.75 0.45 -0.98
N ASP A 44 -11.70 0.07 -0.13
CA ASP A 44 -12.77 -0.91 -0.46
C ASP A 44 -12.22 -2.21 -1.09
N VAL A 45 -11.18 -2.76 -0.47
CA VAL A 45 -10.49 -3.97 -0.94
C VAL A 45 -10.74 -5.15 -0.03
N SER A 46 -10.65 -6.35 -0.59
CA SER A 46 -10.79 -7.57 0.18
C SER A 46 -9.63 -7.75 1.17
N LYS A 47 -9.88 -8.44 2.29
CA LYS A 47 -8.83 -8.82 3.25
C LYS A 47 -7.69 -9.61 2.59
N SER A 48 -7.99 -10.36 1.53
CA SER A 48 -6.97 -11.12 0.77
C SER A 48 -6.05 -10.20 -0.02
N GLU A 49 -6.57 -9.14 -0.62
CA GLU A 49 -5.76 -8.13 -1.32
C GLU A 49 -4.89 -7.34 -0.34
N VAL A 50 -5.42 -6.95 0.82
CA VAL A 50 -4.60 -6.28 1.86
C VAL A 50 -3.47 -7.18 2.35
N ARG A 51 -3.74 -8.49 2.52
CA ARG A 51 -2.71 -9.48 2.86
C ARG A 51 -1.61 -9.54 1.82
N LEU A 52 -1.97 -9.54 0.53
CA LEU A 52 -1.00 -9.56 -0.56
C LEU A 52 -0.17 -8.27 -0.58
N ALA A 53 -0.82 -7.10 -0.48
CA ALA A 53 -0.12 -5.81 -0.43
C ALA A 53 0.85 -5.72 0.74
N CYS A 54 0.45 -6.18 1.94
CA CYS A 54 1.35 -6.23 3.10
C CYS A 54 2.55 -7.17 2.88
N LYS A 55 2.35 -8.32 2.20
CA LYS A 55 3.44 -9.24 1.86
C LYS A 55 4.43 -8.61 0.89
N GLU A 56 3.94 -7.93 -0.14
CA GLU A 56 4.79 -7.22 -1.11
C GLU A 56 5.62 -6.14 -0.41
N VAL A 57 5.00 -5.29 0.42
CA VAL A 57 5.72 -4.27 1.21
C VAL A 57 6.78 -4.91 2.11
N LYS A 58 6.46 -6.02 2.78
CA LYS A 58 7.44 -6.75 3.61
C LYS A 58 8.63 -7.22 2.78
N ILE A 59 8.40 -7.78 1.59
CA ILE A 59 9.48 -8.22 0.69
C ILE A 59 10.36 -7.04 0.31
N ASP A 60 9.77 -5.92 -0.11
CA ASP A 60 10.50 -4.71 -0.49
C ASP A 60 11.38 -4.19 0.66
N LEU A 61 10.86 -4.17 1.89
CA LEU A 61 11.61 -3.77 3.08
C LEU A 61 12.73 -4.76 3.42
N MET A 62 12.50 -6.06 3.31
CA MET A 62 13.53 -7.08 3.56
C MET A 62 14.67 -6.98 2.52
N LEU A 63 14.36 -6.69 1.25
CA LEU A 63 15.36 -6.48 0.21
C LEU A 63 16.21 -5.24 0.52
N LYS A 64 15.58 -4.11 0.87
CA LYS A 64 16.29 -2.90 1.29
C LYS A 64 17.17 -3.13 2.51
N LEU A 65 16.66 -3.86 3.51
CA LEU A 65 17.42 -4.22 4.71
C LEU A 65 18.64 -5.08 4.37
N LYS A 66 18.50 -6.04 3.44
CA LYS A 66 19.61 -6.87 2.98
C LYS A 66 20.69 -6.04 2.30
N VAL A 67 20.32 -5.08 1.46
CA VAL A 67 21.26 -4.14 0.83
C VAL A 67 22.00 -3.34 1.92
N LEU A 68 21.27 -2.73 2.86
CA LEU A 68 21.86 -1.98 3.99
C LEU A 68 22.83 -2.84 4.82
N GLN A 69 22.48 -4.09 5.10
CA GLN A 69 23.32 -5.02 5.86
C GLN A 69 24.54 -5.51 5.08
N SER A 70 24.48 -5.52 3.75
CA SER A 70 25.59 -5.98 2.91
C SER A 70 26.77 -5.00 2.85
N GLY A 71 26.61 -3.76 3.34
CA GLY A 71 27.62 -2.71 3.22
C GLY A 71 27.85 -2.21 1.79
N VAL A 72 27.12 -2.75 0.80
CA VAL A 72 27.12 -2.28 -0.58
C VAL A 72 26.18 -1.06 -0.66
N LEU A 73 26.75 0.13 -0.52
CA LEU A 73 26.14 1.34 -1.06
C LEU A 73 26.27 1.25 -2.58
N GLU A 74 25.20 0.85 -3.26
CA GLU A 74 25.09 1.09 -4.70
C GLU A 74 25.06 2.62 -4.88
N MET A 75 26.21 3.20 -5.23
CA MET A 75 26.36 4.59 -5.69
C MET A 75 25.89 4.74 -7.13
#